data_AF-A0A3M6SGU7-F1
#
_entry.id   AF-A0A3M6SGU7-F1
#
_cell.length_a   1.000
_cell.length_b   1.000
_cell.length_c   1.000
_cell.angle_alpha   90.00
_cell.angle_beta   90.00
_cell.angle_gamma   90.00
#
_symmetry.space_group_name_H-M   'P 1'
#
loop_
_entity.id
_entity.type
_entity.pdbx_description
1 polymer ?
#
loop_
_entity_poly.entity_id
_entity_poly.type
_entity_poly.pdbx_seq_one_letter_code
_entity_poly.pdbx_strand_id
1 'polypeptide(L)'
;AQLTAIIKLQKNQIFGKKTEVMEPVVDGQQSLFSEQEMDQLQDPDISVTEVTEKKIKQVVRHRKAKQSGQRTTFLDGLPQVEKVIPLKDTNCPHCHQLMKKVGQHVYSREARLKPTELYCVNLIQETYKCNKCINSNGSDVLVSSKMPQSLLPHSYFSSTILAKVAELKFNLALPFHRQIKFWQAVGLRVDARLLATN
;
A
#
# COMPACT_ATOMS: atom_id res chain seq x y z
N ALA A 1 30.93 27.62 -40.29
CA ALA A 1 29.95 28.53 -39.62
C ALA A 1 28.52 28.33 -40.13
N GLN A 2 28.27 28.26 -41.44
CA GLN A 2 26.92 28.05 -41.99
C GLN A 2 26.30 26.69 -41.64
N LEU A 3 27.05 25.59 -41.77
CA LEU A 3 26.56 24.24 -41.47
C LEU A 3 26.10 24.08 -40.00
N THR A 4 26.84 24.67 -39.06
CA THR A 4 26.49 24.65 -37.64
C THR A 4 25.22 25.46 -37.35
N ALA A 5 24.97 26.54 -38.11
CA ALA A 5 23.74 27.32 -38.01
C ALA A 5 22.54 26.54 -38.57
N ILE A 6 22.72 25.85 -39.70
CA ILE A 6 21.68 25.01 -40.32
C ILE A 6 21.27 23.87 -39.37
N ILE A 7 22.25 23.17 -38.79
CA ILE A 7 21.98 22.07 -37.84
C ILE A 7 21.25 22.59 -36.60
N LYS A 8 21.60 23.77 -36.10
CA LYS A 8 20.93 24.39 -34.95
C LYS A 8 19.48 24.77 -35.28
N LEU A 9 19.23 25.26 -36.49
CA LEU A 9 17.90 25.60 -36.99
C LEU A 9 17.03 24.33 -37.13
N GLN A 10 17.56 23.27 -37.73
CA GLN A 10 16.88 21.97 -37.85
C GLN A 10 16.58 21.33 -36.48
N LYS A 11 17.53 21.36 -35.53
CA LYS A 11 17.29 20.87 -34.17
C LYS A 11 16.18 21.66 -33.46
N ASN A 12 16.10 22.97 -33.68
CA ASN A 12 15.02 23.80 -33.15
C ASN A 12 13.68 23.52 -33.85
N GLN A 13 13.67 23.21 -35.16
CA GLN A 13 12.45 22.80 -35.87
C GLN A 13 11.92 21.44 -35.41
N ILE A 14 12.79 20.49 -35.07
CA ILE A 14 12.38 19.14 -34.64
C ILE A 14 12.01 19.13 -33.15
N PHE A 15 12.81 19.76 -32.30
CA PHE A 15 12.71 19.63 -30.83
C PHE A 15 12.33 20.92 -30.09
N GLY A 16 12.17 22.04 -30.81
CA GLY A 16 11.77 23.32 -30.24
C GLY A 16 10.28 23.40 -29.92
N LYS A 17 9.90 24.37 -29.09
CA LYS A 17 8.49 24.67 -28.80
C LYS A 17 7.85 25.23 -30.07
N LYS A 18 6.92 24.48 -30.66
CA LYS A 18 6.17 24.90 -31.86
C LYS A 18 4.94 25.70 -31.44
N THR A 19 4.82 26.92 -31.95
CA THR A 19 3.64 27.78 -31.76
C THR A 19 2.84 27.96 -33.05
N GLU A 20 3.32 27.41 -34.17
CA GLU A 20 2.69 27.49 -35.48
C GLU A 20 2.56 26.09 -36.09
N VAL A 21 1.49 25.87 -36.86
CA VAL A 21 1.32 24.69 -37.71
C VAL A 21 2.22 24.89 -38.92
N MET A 22 3.30 24.12 -39.01
CA MET A 22 4.17 24.12 -40.18
C MET A 22 3.73 23.03 -41.14
N GLU A 23 3.61 23.35 -42.42
CA GLU A 23 3.50 22.35 -43.47
C GLU A 23 4.75 21.45 -43.47
N PRO A 24 4.62 20.13 -43.69
CA PRO A 24 5.74 19.21 -43.64
C PRO A 24 6.73 19.51 -44.80
N VAL A 25 7.80 20.25 -44.51
CA VAL A 25 8.90 20.58 -45.45
C VAL A 25 9.87 19.40 -45.66
N VAL A 26 9.42 18.16 -45.49
CA VAL A 26 10.29 16.98 -45.73
C VAL A 26 9.83 16.30 -47.01
N ASP A 27 10.52 16.64 -48.10
CA ASP A 27 10.28 16.06 -49.42
C ASP A 27 10.46 14.53 -49.34
N GLY A 28 9.35 13.80 -49.49
CA GLY A 28 9.28 12.34 -49.36
C GLY A 28 8.53 11.78 -48.13
N GLN A 29 8.19 12.61 -47.13
CA GLN A 29 7.30 12.18 -46.06
C GLN A 29 5.85 12.56 -46.39
N GLN A 30 5.19 11.72 -47.20
CA GLN A 30 3.77 11.89 -47.50
C GLN A 30 2.96 11.69 -46.22
N SER A 31 2.04 12.62 -45.93
CA SER A 31 1.01 12.40 -44.91
C SER A 31 0.28 11.11 -45.22
N LEU A 32 0.10 10.24 -44.22
CA LEU A 32 -0.66 8.99 -44.37
C LEU A 32 -2.17 9.23 -44.54
N PHE A 33 -2.62 10.46 -44.29
CA PHE A 33 -4.01 10.91 -44.40
C PHE A 33 -4.13 11.97 -45.47
N SER A 34 -5.24 11.92 -46.21
CA SER A 34 -5.60 12.92 -47.22
C SER A 34 -5.94 14.27 -46.56
N GLU A 35 -5.81 15.38 -47.29
CA GLU A 35 -6.09 16.73 -46.76
C GLU A 35 -7.50 16.85 -46.17
N GLN A 36 -8.48 16.17 -46.77
CA GLN A 36 -9.87 16.14 -46.30
C GLN A 36 -10.05 15.35 -44.98
N GLU A 37 -9.22 14.34 -44.73
CA GLU A 37 -9.24 13.59 -43.47
C GLU A 37 -8.53 14.37 -42.36
N MET A 38 -7.52 15.18 -42.70
CA MET A 38 -6.86 16.08 -41.77
C MET A 38 -7.80 17.18 -41.26
N ASP A 39 -8.62 17.76 -42.15
CA ASP A 39 -9.62 18.76 -41.79
C ASP A 39 -10.73 18.18 -40.89
N GLN A 40 -11.09 16.90 -41.07
CA GLN A 40 -12.09 16.23 -40.22
C GLN A 40 -11.57 15.88 -38.82
N LEU A 41 -10.25 15.75 -38.67
CA LEU A 41 -9.60 15.53 -37.37
C LEU A 41 -9.32 16.85 -36.63
N GLN A 42 -9.48 17.99 -37.29
CA GLN A 42 -9.42 19.30 -36.67
C GLN A 42 -10.78 19.66 -36.06
N ASP A 43 -10.90 19.45 -34.75
CA ASP A 43 -12.06 19.93 -33.98
C ASP A 43 -12.21 21.46 -34.17
N PRO A 44 -13.39 21.98 -34.57
CA PRO A 44 -13.59 23.41 -34.84
C PRO A 44 -13.50 24.31 -33.60
N ASP A 45 -13.48 23.72 -32.40
CA ASP A 45 -13.36 24.43 -31.12
C ASP A 45 -11.91 24.73 -30.70
N ILE A 46 -10.91 24.39 -31.53
CA ILE A 46 -9.50 24.72 -31.26
C ILE A 46 -9.15 26.04 -31.95
N SER A 47 -9.62 27.15 -31.39
CA SER A 47 -9.05 28.47 -31.67
C SER A 47 -7.59 28.49 -31.23
N VAL A 48 -6.68 28.49 -32.20
CA VAL A 48 -5.24 28.66 -31.99
C VAL A 48 -4.98 30.07 -31.45
N THR A 49 -4.08 30.16 -30.47
CA THR A 49 -3.57 31.37 -29.79
C THR A 49 -4.42 32.04 -28.71
N GLU A 50 -4.62 31.33 -27.59
CA GLU A 50 -4.13 31.90 -26.34
C GLU A 50 -2.95 31.05 -25.87
N VAL A 51 -1.80 31.70 -25.70
CA VAL A 51 -0.67 31.14 -24.96
C VAL A 51 -1.21 30.85 -23.55
N THR A 52 -1.76 29.66 -23.35
CA THR A 52 -1.94 29.11 -22.03
C THR A 52 -0.52 28.91 -21.53
N GLU A 53 0.01 29.94 -20.89
CA GLU A 53 1.02 29.80 -19.86
C GLU A 53 0.62 28.54 -19.13
N LYS A 54 1.43 27.48 -19.23
CA LYS A 54 1.29 26.32 -18.36
C LYS A 54 1.54 26.87 -16.97
N LYS A 55 0.52 27.47 -16.35
CA LYS A 55 0.45 27.69 -14.91
C LYS A 55 0.64 26.29 -14.40
N ILE A 56 1.87 26.02 -13.96
CA ILE A 56 2.18 24.88 -13.13
C ILE A 56 1.33 25.13 -11.90
N LYS A 57 0.06 24.70 -11.95
CA LYS A 57 -0.79 24.61 -10.79
C LYS A 57 -0.03 23.61 -9.94
N GLN A 58 0.74 24.10 -8.98
CA GLN A 58 1.19 23.30 -7.87
C GLN A 58 -0.09 22.84 -7.19
N VAL A 59 -0.60 21.69 -7.63
CA VAL A 59 -1.75 21.06 -6.99
C VAL A 59 -1.22 20.59 -5.65
N VAL A 60 -1.33 21.44 -4.64
CA VAL A 60 -1.16 21.06 -3.25
C VAL A 60 -2.31 20.11 -2.97
N ARG A 61 -2.06 18.82 -3.19
CA ARG A 61 -3.01 17.77 -2.81
C ARG A 61 -3.00 17.72 -1.30
N HIS A 62 -3.92 18.44 -0.66
CA HIS A 62 -4.22 18.23 0.73
C HIS A 62 -4.67 16.78 0.90
N ARG A 63 -3.83 15.98 1.56
CA ARG A 63 -4.15 14.58 1.83
C ARG A 63 -5.31 14.59 2.81
N LYS A 64 -6.48 14.08 2.39
CA LYS A 64 -7.61 13.92 3.32
C LYS A 64 -7.13 13.15 4.54
N ALA A 65 -7.42 13.67 5.73
CA ALA A 65 -7.14 12.98 6.98
C ALA A 65 -7.84 11.62 6.93
N LYS A 66 -7.09 10.55 7.22
CA LYS A 66 -7.67 9.22 7.34
C LYS A 66 -8.59 9.23 8.56
N GLN A 67 -9.82 8.76 8.41
CA GLN A 67 -10.70 8.58 9.56
C GLN A 67 -10.10 7.53 10.48
N SER A 68 -9.95 7.86 11.76
CA SER A 68 -9.54 6.92 12.80
C SER A 68 -10.60 5.83 12.98
N GLY A 69 -10.18 4.63 13.40
CA GLY A 69 -11.10 3.53 13.72
C GLY A 69 -11.60 2.68 12.55
N GLN A 70 -11.35 3.04 11.28
CA GLN A 70 -11.77 2.20 10.13
C GLN A 70 -11.20 0.78 10.18
N ARG A 71 -9.98 0.61 10.70
CA ARG A 71 -9.34 -0.70 10.86
C ARG A 71 -10.02 -1.53 11.95
N THR A 72 -10.31 -0.92 13.11
CA THR A 72 -10.90 -1.64 14.24
C THR A 72 -12.31 -2.09 13.88
N THR A 73 -13.13 -1.20 13.30
CA THR A 73 -14.48 -1.54 12.84
C THR A 73 -14.48 -2.66 11.81
N PHE A 74 -13.51 -2.68 10.89
CA PHE A 74 -13.35 -3.78 9.94
C PHE A 74 -13.02 -5.11 10.63
N LEU A 75 -12.06 -5.12 11.56
CA LEU A 75 -11.65 -6.34 12.26
C LEU A 75 -12.74 -6.86 13.21
N ASP A 76 -13.52 -5.97 13.82
CA ASP A 76 -14.63 -6.33 14.69
C ASP A 76 -15.79 -6.99 13.93
N GLY A 77 -15.93 -6.69 12.63
CA GLY A 77 -16.92 -7.32 11.76
C GLY A 77 -16.56 -8.72 11.27
N LEU A 78 -15.35 -9.22 11.54
CA LEU A 78 -14.91 -10.56 11.16
C LEU A 78 -15.12 -11.56 12.30
N PRO A 79 -15.31 -12.86 11.99
CA PRO A 79 -15.27 -13.92 12.99
C PRO A 79 -13.99 -13.84 13.82
N GLN A 80 -14.12 -13.83 15.15
CA GLN A 80 -12.99 -13.67 16.06
C GLN A 80 -12.47 -15.02 16.55
N VAL A 81 -11.14 -15.19 16.51
CA VAL A 81 -10.43 -16.37 17.01
C VAL A 81 -9.34 -15.91 17.96
N GLU A 82 -9.42 -16.37 19.20
CA GLU A 82 -8.41 -16.06 20.21
C GLU A 82 -7.27 -17.07 20.16
N LYS A 83 -6.04 -16.56 20.12
CA LYS A 83 -4.83 -17.38 20.22
C LYS A 83 -4.00 -16.88 21.39
N VAL A 84 -4.12 -17.59 22.50
CA VAL A 84 -3.35 -17.34 23.71
C VAL A 84 -1.95 -17.92 23.57
N ILE A 85 -0.94 -17.10 23.84
CA ILE A 85 0.46 -17.53 23.85
C ILE A 85 0.92 -17.56 25.31
N PRO A 86 1.11 -18.75 25.90
CA PRO A 86 1.56 -18.88 27.27
C PRO A 86 3.07 -18.59 27.39
N LEU A 87 3.51 -18.34 28.62
CA LEU A 87 4.92 -18.24 28.94
C LEU A 87 5.56 -19.63 28.89
N LYS A 88 6.69 -19.78 28.20
CA LYS A 88 7.38 -21.08 28.07
C LYS A 88 7.96 -21.54 29.42
N ASP A 89 8.66 -20.64 30.10
CA ASP A 89 9.31 -20.92 31.38
C ASP A 89 8.56 -20.20 32.49
N THR A 90 7.81 -20.96 33.29
CA THR A 90 7.00 -20.42 34.39
C THR A 90 7.79 -20.16 35.67
N ASN A 91 9.10 -20.41 35.65
CA ASN A 91 9.99 -20.18 36.79
C ASN A 91 10.47 -18.73 36.81
N CYS A 92 10.44 -18.11 37.98
CA CYS A 92 10.93 -16.74 38.16
C CYS A 92 12.43 -16.64 37.83
N PRO A 93 12.88 -15.62 37.08
CA PRO A 93 14.29 -15.44 36.74
C PRO A 93 15.18 -15.12 37.95
N HIS A 94 14.60 -14.72 39.08
CA HIS A 94 15.34 -14.34 40.29
C HIS A 94 15.34 -15.43 41.38
N CYS A 95 14.19 -16.01 41.71
CA CYS A 95 14.05 -16.98 42.80
C CYS A 95 13.72 -18.41 42.34
N HIS A 96 13.58 -18.64 41.04
CA HIS A 96 13.22 -19.93 40.42
C HIS A 96 11.90 -20.57 40.89
N GLN A 97 11.11 -19.87 41.71
CA GLN A 97 9.79 -20.32 42.11
C GLN A 97 8.81 -20.25 40.94
N LEU A 98 7.83 -21.16 40.92
CA LEU A 98 6.69 -21.11 40.01
C LEU A 98 5.90 -19.79 40.16
N MET A 99 5.74 -19.08 39.05
CA MET A 99 4.98 -17.84 38.95
C MET A 99 3.49 -18.14 38.75
N LYS A 100 2.62 -17.23 39.21
CA LYS A 100 1.16 -17.33 38.99
C LYS A 100 0.74 -16.44 37.83
N LYS A 101 -0.19 -16.94 37.01
CA LYS A 101 -0.82 -16.14 35.95
C LYS A 101 -1.67 -15.03 36.58
N VAL A 102 -1.49 -13.79 36.11
CA VAL A 102 -2.20 -12.61 36.63
C VAL A 102 -3.14 -12.00 35.60
N GLY A 103 -2.69 -11.90 34.35
CA GLY A 103 -3.44 -11.15 33.35
C GLY A 103 -3.23 -11.66 31.93
N GLN A 104 -4.13 -11.21 31.07
CA GLN A 104 -4.09 -11.41 29.64
C GLN A 104 -4.28 -10.06 28.94
N HIS A 105 -3.48 -9.81 27.91
CA HIS A 105 -3.52 -8.58 27.13
C HIS A 105 -3.54 -8.91 25.63
N VAL A 106 -4.37 -8.22 24.86
CA VAL A 106 -4.41 -8.39 23.40
C VAL A 106 -3.20 -7.70 22.78
N TYR A 107 -2.21 -8.46 22.37
CA TYR A 107 -0.96 -7.94 21.80
C TYR A 107 -1.14 -7.43 20.36
N SER A 108 -1.81 -8.22 19.51
CA SER A 108 -1.99 -7.89 18.10
C SER A 108 -3.28 -8.50 17.57
N ARG A 109 -3.88 -7.83 16.58
CA ARG A 109 -5.07 -8.27 15.86
C ARG A 109 -4.77 -8.31 14.36
N GLU A 110 -4.83 -9.50 13.79
CA GLU A 110 -4.46 -9.78 12.40
C GLU A 110 -5.61 -10.48 11.67
N ALA A 111 -5.85 -10.14 10.41
CA ALA A 111 -6.78 -10.87 9.56
C ALA A 111 -6.05 -12.07 8.95
N ARG A 112 -6.63 -13.26 9.07
CA ARG A 112 -6.12 -14.49 8.45
C ARG A 112 -7.09 -15.03 7.43
N LEU A 113 -6.52 -15.64 6.40
CA LEU A 113 -7.26 -16.28 5.32
C LEU A 113 -7.26 -17.80 5.54
N LYS A 114 -8.44 -18.37 5.70
CA LYS A 114 -8.72 -19.76 5.33
C LYS A 114 -9.17 -19.77 3.86
N PRO A 115 -9.06 -20.88 3.12
CA PRO A 115 -9.30 -20.93 1.67
C PRO A 115 -10.56 -20.21 1.15
N THR A 116 -11.60 -20.06 1.95
CA THR A 116 -12.85 -19.37 1.57
C THR A 116 -13.31 -18.31 2.59
N GLU A 117 -12.62 -18.16 3.74
CA GLU A 117 -13.12 -17.36 4.86
C GLU A 117 -12.03 -16.49 5.49
N LEU A 118 -12.39 -15.23 5.76
CA LEU A 118 -11.58 -14.32 6.57
C LEU A 118 -12.03 -14.36 8.02
N TYR A 119 -11.05 -14.34 8.92
CA TYR A 119 -11.28 -14.26 10.36
C TYR A 119 -10.21 -13.41 11.01
N CYS A 120 -10.56 -12.75 12.12
CA CYS A 120 -9.63 -11.98 12.92
C CYS A 120 -9.01 -12.87 13.99
N VAL A 121 -7.68 -12.97 14.01
CA VAL A 121 -6.94 -13.61 15.09
C VAL A 121 -6.48 -12.56 16.09
N ASN A 122 -6.98 -12.69 17.31
CA ASN A 122 -6.53 -11.92 18.46
C ASN A 122 -5.38 -12.69 19.14
N LEU A 123 -4.16 -12.19 19.01
CA LEU A 123 -2.99 -12.73 19.70
C LEU A 123 -2.97 -12.20 21.13
N ILE A 124 -3.16 -13.11 22.10
CA ILE A 124 -3.27 -12.77 23.52
C ILE A 124 -1.97 -13.13 24.22
N GLN A 125 -1.36 -12.13 24.83
CA GLN A 125 -0.17 -12.24 25.66
C GLN A 125 -0.57 -12.50 27.11
N GLU A 126 -0.06 -13.58 27.68
CA GLU A 126 -0.21 -13.85 29.11
C GLU A 126 0.91 -13.20 29.92
N THR A 127 0.54 -12.68 31.08
CA THR A 127 1.44 -12.08 32.07
C THR A 127 1.38 -12.86 33.38
N TYR A 128 2.56 -13.16 33.93
CA TYR A 128 2.77 -13.91 35.15
C TYR A 128 3.41 -13.02 36.21
N LYS A 129 3.10 -13.28 37.48
CA LYS A 129 3.68 -12.59 38.64
C LYS A 129 4.40 -13.58 39.53
N CYS A 130 5.57 -13.18 40.03
CA CYS A 130 6.20 -13.86 41.15
C CYS A 130 5.61 -13.37 42.48
N ASN A 131 5.22 -14.28 43.38
CA ASN A 131 4.69 -13.91 44.70
C ASN A 131 5.77 -13.61 45.74
N LYS A 132 7.01 -14.04 45.50
CA LYS A 132 8.12 -13.91 46.46
C LYS A 132 9.05 -12.74 46.17
N CYS A 133 9.15 -12.31 44.91
CA CYS A 133 10.06 -11.25 44.50
C CYS A 133 9.32 -9.93 44.33
N ILE A 134 9.91 -8.89 44.91
CA ILE A 134 9.49 -7.50 44.74
C ILE A 134 10.70 -6.77 44.14
N ASN A 135 10.48 -5.93 43.14
CA ASN A 135 11.51 -5.08 42.56
C ASN A 135 12.00 -4.06 43.59
N SER A 136 13.19 -3.51 43.39
CA SER A 136 13.78 -2.48 44.26
C SER A 136 12.90 -1.23 44.42
N ASN A 137 11.98 -0.99 43.47
CA ASN A 137 11.05 0.13 43.47
C ASN A 137 9.72 -0.19 44.18
N GLY A 138 9.61 -1.35 44.84
CA GLY A 138 8.39 -1.80 45.52
C GLY A 138 7.31 -2.41 44.60
N SER A 139 7.56 -2.51 43.29
CA SER A 139 6.63 -3.12 42.34
C SER A 139 6.83 -4.64 42.24
N ASP A 140 5.75 -5.37 41.94
CA ASP A 140 5.83 -6.81 41.73
C ASP A 140 6.65 -7.18 40.47
N VAL A 141 7.34 -8.32 40.51
CA VAL A 141 8.02 -8.87 39.31
C VAL A 141 6.98 -9.48 38.37
N LEU A 142 6.74 -8.80 37.24
CA LEU A 142 5.85 -9.26 36.17
C LEU A 142 6.66 -9.75 34.97
N VAL A 143 6.37 -10.96 34.50
CA VAL A 143 7.00 -11.57 33.32
C VAL A 143 5.92 -11.89 32.30
N SER A 144 6.05 -11.32 31.12
CA SER A 144 5.13 -11.55 30.01
C SER A 144 5.70 -12.56 29.01
N SER A 145 4.80 -13.31 28.38
CA SER A 145 5.15 -14.27 27.31
C SER A 145 5.82 -13.58 26.11
N LYS A 146 6.76 -14.28 25.46
CA LYS A 146 7.43 -13.79 24.26
C LYS A 146 6.48 -13.88 23.06
N MET A 147 6.08 -12.72 22.53
CA MET A 147 5.17 -12.64 21.39
C MET A 147 5.90 -12.82 20.06
N PRO A 148 5.25 -13.42 19.04
CA PRO A 148 5.75 -13.41 17.68
C PRO A 148 5.78 -11.96 17.16
N GLN A 149 6.84 -11.63 16.43
CA GLN A 149 6.94 -10.34 15.78
C GLN A 149 5.94 -10.27 14.62
N SER A 150 5.19 -9.17 14.53
CA SER A 150 4.33 -8.92 13.37
C SER A 150 5.20 -8.77 12.11
N LEU A 151 4.79 -9.41 11.02
CA LEU A 151 5.48 -9.30 9.73
C LEU A 151 5.50 -7.86 9.22
N LEU A 152 4.37 -7.16 9.37
CA LEU A 152 4.21 -5.79 8.96
C LEU A 152 3.79 -4.95 10.17
N PRO A 153 4.60 -3.97 10.59
CA PRO A 153 4.26 -3.12 11.72
C PRO A 153 3.02 -2.28 11.38
N HIS A 154 2.10 -2.17 12.34
CA HIS A 154 0.85 -1.41 12.19
C HIS A 154 -0.07 -1.84 11.02
N SER A 155 0.14 -3.01 10.41
CA SER A 155 -0.77 -3.61 9.42
C SER A 155 -1.64 -4.69 10.06
N TYR A 156 -2.76 -5.03 9.42
CA TYR A 156 -3.60 -6.17 9.80
C TYR A 156 -3.38 -7.38 8.89
N PHE A 157 -2.47 -7.28 7.93
CA PHE A 157 -2.12 -8.36 7.01
C PHE A 157 -1.33 -9.42 7.74
N SER A 158 -1.88 -10.63 7.80
CA SER A 158 -1.13 -11.80 8.26
C SER A 158 -0.29 -12.41 7.14
N SER A 159 0.60 -13.32 7.54
CA SER A 159 1.37 -14.18 6.64
C SER A 159 0.50 -14.89 5.59
N THR A 160 -0.69 -15.37 5.99
CA THR A 160 -1.59 -16.10 5.09
C THR A 160 -2.12 -15.24 3.95
N ILE A 161 -2.47 -13.98 4.24
CA ILE A 161 -2.94 -13.03 3.23
C ILE A 161 -1.79 -12.69 2.29
N LEU A 162 -0.61 -12.34 2.83
CA LEU A 162 0.55 -12.01 2.03
C LEU A 162 0.99 -13.17 1.13
N ALA A 163 0.99 -14.39 1.65
CA ALA A 163 1.28 -15.59 0.86
C ALA A 163 0.31 -15.72 -0.33
N LYS A 164 -0.99 -15.48 -0.12
CA LYS A 164 -1.97 -15.53 -1.21
C LYS A 164 -1.80 -14.39 -2.21
N VAL A 165 -1.49 -13.17 -1.74
CA VAL A 165 -1.17 -12.03 -2.62
C VAL A 165 0.05 -12.35 -3.49
N ALA A 166 1.10 -12.92 -2.89
CA ALA A 166 2.33 -13.33 -3.59
C ALA A 166 2.05 -14.45 -4.60
N GLU A 167 1.27 -15.46 -4.23
CA GLU A 167 0.83 -16.53 -5.15
C GLU A 167 0.09 -15.95 -6.35
N LEU A 168 -0.91 -15.08 -6.12
CA LEU A 168 -1.68 -14.45 -7.19
C LEU A 168 -0.78 -13.58 -8.09
N LYS A 169 0.14 -12.82 -7.49
CA LYS A 169 0.99 -11.86 -8.22
C LYS A 169 2.09 -12.53 -9.02
N PHE A 170 2.80 -13.48 -8.43
CA PHE A 170 4.03 -14.04 -8.99
C PHE A 170 3.82 -15.41 -9.61
N ASN A 171 2.97 -16.27 -9.03
CA ASN A 171 2.70 -17.59 -9.59
C ASN A 171 1.66 -17.51 -10.72
N LEU A 172 0.57 -16.76 -10.50
CA LEU A 172 -0.54 -16.65 -11.45
C LEU A 172 -0.49 -15.38 -12.32
N ALA A 173 0.56 -14.56 -12.18
CA ALA A 173 0.76 -13.32 -12.93
C ALA A 173 -0.44 -12.33 -12.88
N LEU A 174 -1.27 -12.37 -11.83
CA LEU A 174 -2.43 -11.50 -11.71
C LEU A 174 -2.00 -10.13 -11.19
N PRO A 175 -2.21 -9.04 -11.96
CA PRO A 175 -1.91 -7.70 -11.48
C PRO A 175 -2.84 -7.29 -10.34
N PHE A 176 -2.36 -6.44 -9.42
CA PHE A 176 -3.07 -6.09 -8.18
C PHE A 176 -4.49 -5.55 -8.41
N HIS A 177 -4.72 -4.77 -9.47
CA HIS A 177 -6.06 -4.27 -9.79
C HIS A 177 -7.08 -5.38 -10.07
N ARG A 178 -6.65 -6.51 -10.64
CA ARG A 178 -7.52 -7.69 -10.85
C ARG A 178 -7.76 -8.45 -9.55
N GLN A 179 -6.79 -8.47 -8.65
CA GLN A 179 -6.91 -9.13 -7.35
C GLN A 179 -7.94 -8.44 -6.44
N ILE A 180 -8.21 -7.14 -6.63
CA ILE A 180 -9.18 -6.39 -5.80
C ILE A 180 -10.55 -7.10 -5.77
N LYS A 181 -11.05 -7.54 -6.93
CA LYS A 181 -12.36 -8.21 -7.01
C LYS A 181 -12.40 -9.50 -6.18
N PHE A 182 -11.32 -10.28 -6.23
CA PHE A 182 -11.17 -11.48 -5.42
C PHE A 182 -11.19 -11.13 -3.92
N TRP A 183 -10.38 -10.18 -3.50
CA TRP A 183 -10.30 -9.78 -2.10
C TRP A 183 -11.62 -9.21 -1.56
N GLN A 184 -12.33 -8.41 -2.36
CA GLN A 184 -13.66 -7.91 -2.01
C GLN A 184 -14.67 -9.04 -1.86
N ALA A 185 -14.66 -10.04 -2.74
CA ALA A 185 -15.54 -11.20 -2.64
C ALA A 185 -15.29 -12.02 -1.38
N VAL A 186 -14.03 -12.15 -0.96
CA VAL A 186 -13.65 -12.81 0.30
C VAL A 186 -13.98 -11.95 1.53
N GLY A 187 -14.19 -10.64 1.35
CA GLY A 187 -14.53 -9.69 2.41
C GLY A 187 -13.37 -8.82 2.89
N LEU A 188 -12.20 -8.87 2.26
CA LEU A 188 -11.05 -8.02 2.58
C LEU A 188 -11.15 -6.68 1.84
N ARG A 189 -11.28 -5.58 2.58
CA ARG A 189 -11.35 -4.23 1.99
C ARG A 189 -9.96 -3.69 1.69
N VAL A 190 -9.52 -3.83 0.44
CA VAL A 190 -8.16 -3.45 -0.01
C VAL A 190 -8.15 -2.68 -1.32
N ASP A 191 -7.17 -1.81 -1.45
CA ASP A 191 -6.86 -1.08 -2.68
C ASP A 191 -5.60 -1.65 -3.35
N ALA A 192 -5.46 -1.46 -4.66
CA ALA A 192 -4.25 -1.89 -5.38
C ALA A 192 -2.95 -1.28 -4.80
N ARG A 193 -3.01 -0.03 -4.33
CA ARG A 193 -1.87 0.60 -3.66
C ARG A 193 -1.51 -0.13 -2.37
N LEU A 194 -2.53 -0.48 -1.59
CA LEU A 194 -2.35 -1.15 -0.31
C LEU A 194 -1.77 -2.57 -0.50
N LEU A 195 -2.20 -3.30 -1.54
CA LEU A 195 -1.63 -4.59 -1.92
C LEU A 195 -0.18 -4.51 -2.44
N ALA A 196 0.22 -3.34 -2.96
CA ALA A 196 1.58 -3.14 -3.47
C ALA A 196 2.57 -2.62 -2.40
N THR A 197 2.07 -1.94 -1.36
CA THR A 197 2.89 -1.32 -0.31
C THR A 197 3.10 -2.19 0.92
N ASN A 198 2.23 -3.18 1.14
CA ASN A 198 2.36 -4.18 2.20
C ASN A 198 3.02 -5.43 1.61
#